data_AF-A0A932XZK2-F1
#
_entry.id   AF-A0A932XZK2-F1
#
_cell.length_a   1.000
_cell.length_b   1.000
_cell.length_c   1.000
_cell.angle_alpha   90.00
_cell.angle_beta   90.00
_cell.angle_gamma   90.00
#
_symmetry.space_group_name_H-M   'P 1'
#
loop_
_entity.id
_entity.type
_entity.pdbx_description
1 polymer ?
#
loop_
_entity_poly.entity_id
_entity_poly.type
_entity_poly.pdbx_seq_one_letter_code
_entity_poly.pdbx_strand_id
1 'polypeptide(L)'
;IEKAKAANMPTANIERSIQRVKDKSAAQLEEVMYEGYGPGGVAILVEAATDNRNRTLPEVRTAFSKNGGRMADAGSVAFQFSKKGVIRVKGIGEDIQLQAIEAGAEDIFEEPETGETVVYSAANELAKVRDALKAASVETIDAELTYVPNNSVEVDDPETARKVVNLMDALEDLDDVTNTHTNFEITEGVKV
;
A
#
# COMPACT_ATOMS: atom_id res chain seq x y z
N ILE A 1 -10.46 -11.14 0.83
CA ILE A 1 -11.84 -11.54 0.41
C ILE A 1 -12.78 -10.34 0.36
N GLU A 2 -12.90 -9.54 1.43
CA GLU A 2 -13.79 -8.37 1.43
C GLU A 2 -13.38 -7.31 0.39
N LYS A 3 -12.08 -6.99 0.27
CA LYS A 3 -11.56 -6.14 -0.81
C LYS A 3 -11.97 -6.61 -2.22
N ALA A 4 -11.90 -7.91 -2.47
CA ALA A 4 -12.36 -8.49 -3.74
C ALA A 4 -13.87 -8.35 -3.95
N LYS A 5 -14.68 -8.49 -2.88
CA LYS A 5 -16.14 -8.24 -2.94
C LYS A 5 -16.44 -6.76 -3.20
N ALA A 6 -15.70 -5.84 -2.57
CA ALA A 6 -15.83 -4.40 -2.77
C ALA A 6 -15.45 -3.99 -4.21
N ALA A 7 -14.46 -4.65 -4.79
CA ALA A 7 -14.08 -4.51 -6.21
C ALA A 7 -15.04 -5.18 -7.20
N ASN A 8 -16.25 -5.57 -6.77
CA ASN A 8 -17.27 -6.24 -7.58
C ASN A 8 -16.80 -7.56 -8.23
N MET A 9 -15.84 -8.26 -7.62
CA MET A 9 -15.44 -9.59 -8.10
C MET A 9 -16.55 -10.62 -7.81
N PRO A 10 -17.01 -11.40 -8.81
CA PRO A 10 -18.00 -12.44 -8.58
C PRO A 10 -17.53 -13.46 -7.53
N THR A 11 -18.40 -13.83 -6.59
CA THR A 11 -18.06 -14.79 -5.51
C THR A 11 -17.49 -16.11 -6.04
N ALA A 12 -18.03 -16.62 -7.16
CA ALA A 12 -17.54 -17.82 -7.81
C ALA A 12 -16.09 -17.70 -8.34
N ASN A 13 -15.62 -16.49 -8.66
CA ASN A 13 -14.22 -16.26 -9.04
C ASN A 13 -13.32 -16.26 -7.81
N ILE A 14 -13.74 -15.62 -6.72
CA ILE A 14 -13.02 -15.65 -5.43
C ILE A 14 -12.85 -17.11 -4.96
N GLU A 15 -13.91 -17.89 -5.03
CA GLU A 15 -13.92 -19.29 -4.58
C GLU A 15 -13.06 -20.18 -5.48
N ARG A 16 -13.09 -19.97 -6.81
CA ARG A 16 -12.16 -20.62 -7.74
C ARG A 16 -10.70 -20.30 -7.45
N SER A 17 -10.37 -19.03 -7.17
CA SER A 17 -9.01 -18.64 -6.80
C SER A 17 -8.55 -19.33 -5.50
N ILE A 18 -9.43 -19.44 -4.50
CA ILE A 18 -9.15 -20.18 -3.26
C ILE A 18 -8.89 -21.67 -3.53
N GLN A 19 -9.66 -22.30 -4.41
CA GLN A 19 -9.47 -23.72 -4.76
C GLN A 19 -8.19 -23.95 -5.57
N ARG A 20 -7.82 -23.02 -6.47
CA ARG A 20 -6.58 -23.12 -7.25
C ARG A 20 -5.33 -23.12 -6.36
N VAL A 21 -5.31 -22.32 -5.29
CA VAL A 21 -4.19 -22.31 -4.32
C VAL A 21 -4.11 -23.62 -3.51
N LYS A 22 -5.24 -24.32 -3.30
CA LYS A 22 -5.25 -25.63 -2.63
C LYS A 22 -4.75 -26.77 -3.52
N ASP A 23 -4.79 -26.60 -4.84
CA ASP A 23 -4.28 -27.57 -5.79
C ASP A 23 -2.75 -27.51 -5.88
N LYS A 24 -2.08 -28.54 -5.37
CA LYS A 24 -0.61 -28.63 -5.34
C LYS A 24 0.03 -28.75 -6.73
N SER A 25 -0.76 -28.99 -7.78
CA SER A 25 -0.29 -29.05 -9.16
C SER A 25 -0.26 -27.68 -9.86
N ALA A 26 -0.90 -26.66 -9.28
CA ALA A 26 -0.81 -25.29 -9.79
C ALA A 26 0.58 -24.70 -9.50
N ALA A 27 1.06 -23.83 -10.39
CA ALA A 27 2.25 -23.01 -10.13
C ALA A 27 2.04 -22.28 -8.79
N GLN A 28 2.93 -22.54 -7.82
CA GLN A 28 2.89 -21.87 -6.52
C GLN A 28 3.46 -20.48 -6.69
N LEU A 29 2.64 -19.47 -6.37
CA LEU A 29 3.11 -18.11 -6.25
C LEU A 29 3.90 -17.98 -4.94
N GLU A 30 5.10 -17.42 -5.03
CA GLU A 30 5.89 -16.96 -3.89
C GLU A 30 5.72 -15.46 -3.71
N GLU A 31 5.54 -15.04 -2.45
CA GLU A 31 5.55 -13.62 -2.08
C GLU A 31 7.00 -13.15 -1.93
N VAL A 32 7.35 -12.08 -2.63
CA VAL A 32 8.70 -11.53 -2.67
C VAL A 32 8.63 -10.03 -2.44
N MET A 33 9.45 -9.55 -1.53
CA MET A 33 9.65 -8.12 -1.30
C MET A 33 10.92 -7.67 -2.03
N TYR A 34 10.79 -6.66 -2.89
CA TYR A 34 11.92 -5.93 -3.45
C TYR A 34 12.03 -4.56 -2.80
N GLU A 35 13.26 -4.08 -2.69
CA GLU A 35 13.58 -2.80 -2.05
C GLU A 35 14.38 -1.94 -3.01
N GLY A 36 14.18 -0.63 -2.97
CA GLY A 36 14.91 0.29 -3.82
C GLY A 36 14.76 1.74 -3.42
N TYR A 37 15.58 2.58 -4.05
CA TYR A 37 15.49 4.02 -3.95
C TYR A 37 15.11 4.61 -5.30
N GLY A 38 14.09 5.46 -5.32
CA GLY A 38 13.74 6.29 -6.47
C GLY A 38 14.58 7.56 -6.57
N PRO A 39 14.29 8.40 -7.58
CA PRO A 39 14.80 9.77 -7.67
C PRO A 39 14.55 10.55 -6.38
N GLY A 40 15.44 11.49 -6.04
CA GLY A 40 15.33 12.26 -4.78
C GLY A 40 15.65 11.46 -3.52
N GLY A 41 16.08 10.19 -3.63
CA GLY A 41 16.37 9.35 -2.47
C GLY A 41 15.13 8.78 -1.79
N VAL A 42 13.98 8.86 -2.47
CA VAL A 42 12.71 8.28 -2.05
C VAL A 42 12.86 6.78 -1.84
N ALA A 43 12.40 6.28 -0.71
CA ALA A 43 12.43 4.86 -0.38
C ALA A 43 11.20 4.17 -0.96
N ILE A 44 11.39 2.99 -1.57
CA ILE A 44 10.34 2.22 -2.24
C ILE A 44 10.42 0.75 -1.82
N LEU A 45 9.31 0.20 -1.36
CA LEU A 45 9.06 -1.23 -1.19
C LEU A 45 8.12 -1.72 -2.29
N VAL A 46 8.41 -2.88 -2.87
CA VAL A 46 7.59 -3.50 -3.92
C VAL A 46 7.26 -4.92 -3.48
N GLU A 47 5.99 -5.15 -3.16
CA GLU A 47 5.45 -6.49 -2.92
C GLU A 47 5.08 -7.12 -4.26
N ALA A 48 5.56 -8.35 -4.48
CA ALA A 48 5.27 -9.13 -5.66
C ALA A 48 4.81 -10.55 -5.28
N ALA A 49 3.89 -11.10 -6.07
CA ALA A 49 3.45 -12.49 -5.98
C ALA A 49 3.71 -13.17 -7.33
N THR A 50 4.76 -13.97 -7.41
CA THR A 50 5.28 -14.49 -8.69
C THR A 50 5.49 -15.99 -8.64
N ASP A 51 5.39 -16.67 -9.78
CA ASP A 51 5.81 -18.06 -9.96
C ASP A 51 7.27 -18.20 -10.43
N ASN A 52 7.95 -17.07 -10.70
CA ASN A 52 9.31 -17.06 -11.22
C ASN A 52 10.06 -15.76 -10.89
N ARG A 53 10.79 -15.75 -9.76
CA ARG A 53 11.68 -14.63 -9.38
C ARG A 53 12.70 -14.21 -10.42
N ASN A 54 13.17 -15.14 -11.26
CA ASN A 54 14.14 -14.82 -12.30
C ASN A 54 13.53 -14.04 -13.47
N ARG A 55 12.19 -14.02 -13.62
CA ARG A 55 11.45 -13.13 -14.52
C ARG A 55 11.18 -11.79 -13.85
N THR A 56 10.61 -11.81 -12.65
CA THR A 56 10.13 -10.61 -11.95
C THR A 56 11.25 -9.67 -11.54
N LEU A 57 12.36 -10.18 -10.99
CA LEU A 57 13.46 -9.33 -10.52
C LEU A 57 14.06 -8.45 -11.65
N PRO A 58 14.38 -8.99 -12.84
CA PRO A 58 14.81 -8.16 -13.97
C PRO A 58 13.80 -7.09 -14.41
N GLU A 59 12.51 -7.39 -14.37
CA GLU A 59 11.44 -6.45 -14.74
C GLU A 59 11.37 -5.29 -13.76
N VAL A 60 11.29 -5.59 -12.46
CA VAL A 60 11.34 -4.59 -11.37
C VAL A 60 12.63 -3.76 -11.46
N ARG A 61 13.79 -4.40 -11.64
CA ARG A 61 15.07 -3.69 -11.81
C ARG A 61 15.06 -2.76 -13.02
N THR A 62 14.43 -3.18 -14.12
CA THR A 62 14.30 -2.37 -15.33
C THR A 62 13.43 -1.15 -15.08
N ALA A 63 12.30 -1.30 -14.35
CA ALA A 63 11.45 -0.18 -13.95
C ALA A 63 12.25 0.86 -13.13
N PHE A 64 13.00 0.42 -12.10
CA PHE A 64 13.89 1.30 -11.34
C PHE A 64 14.91 2.02 -12.23
N SER A 65 15.72 1.26 -12.97
CA SER A 65 16.84 1.82 -13.75
C SER A 65 16.40 2.78 -14.87
N LYS A 66 15.27 2.51 -15.55
CA LYS A 66 14.75 3.39 -16.61
C LYS A 66 14.20 4.71 -16.09
N ASN A 67 13.72 4.74 -14.85
CA ASN A 67 13.08 5.91 -14.24
C ASN A 67 13.97 6.61 -13.20
N GLY A 68 15.29 6.35 -13.20
CA GLY A 68 16.24 7.07 -12.36
C GLY A 68 16.32 6.59 -10.91
N GLY A 69 15.79 5.41 -10.62
CA GLY A 69 15.95 4.71 -9.35
C GLY A 69 16.99 3.59 -9.40
N ARG A 70 17.20 2.93 -8.25
CA ARG A 70 18.10 1.78 -8.07
C ARG A 70 17.52 0.76 -7.11
N MET A 71 17.75 -0.51 -7.40
CA MET A 71 17.48 -1.60 -6.45
C MET A 71 18.41 -1.50 -5.25
N ALA A 72 17.93 -1.94 -4.10
CA ALA A 72 18.68 -2.09 -2.87
C ALA A 72 18.64 -3.54 -2.38
N ASP A 73 19.58 -3.89 -1.50
CA ASP A 73 19.58 -5.20 -0.85
C ASP A 73 18.47 -5.27 0.20
N ALA A 74 17.99 -6.47 0.49
CA ALA A 74 16.95 -6.69 1.49
C ALA A 74 17.35 -6.12 2.87
N GLY A 75 16.44 -5.38 3.49
CA GLY A 75 16.62 -4.66 4.75
C GLY A 75 17.13 -3.23 4.61
N SER A 76 17.49 -2.77 3.40
CA SER A 76 18.02 -1.42 3.20
C SER A 76 16.97 -0.31 3.34
N VAL A 77 15.72 -0.63 3.03
CA VAL A 77 14.60 0.31 2.99
C VAL A 77 13.49 -0.11 3.94
N ALA A 78 13.31 -1.42 4.16
CA ALA A 78 12.23 -1.96 4.98
C ALA A 78 12.14 -1.36 6.39
N PHE A 79 13.27 -1.01 7.02
CA PHE A 79 13.28 -0.40 8.35
C PHE A 79 12.63 1.01 8.41
N GLN A 80 12.48 1.67 7.26
CA GLN A 80 11.84 2.98 7.15
C GLN A 80 10.31 2.89 7.13
N PHE A 81 9.75 1.68 7.10
CA PHE A 81 8.31 1.44 7.06
C PHE A 81 7.85 0.58 8.23
N SER A 82 6.62 0.79 8.65
CA SER A 82 5.93 -0.03 9.64
C SER A 82 4.70 -0.66 8.99
N LYS A 83 4.55 -1.99 9.14
CA LYS A 83 3.33 -2.67 8.70
C LYS A 83 2.19 -2.32 9.66
N LYS A 84 1.16 -1.63 9.15
CA LYS A 84 0.02 -1.15 9.94
C LYS A 84 -1.30 -1.57 9.30
N GLY A 85 -2.35 -1.59 10.12
CA GLY A 85 -3.71 -1.54 9.61
C GLY A 85 -4.04 -0.10 9.24
N VAL A 86 -4.59 0.11 8.04
CA VAL A 86 -5.04 1.42 7.56
C VAL A 86 -6.50 1.31 7.19
N ILE A 87 -7.33 2.12 7.84
CA ILE A 87 -8.78 2.13 7.68
C ILE A 87 -9.20 3.52 7.24
N ARG A 88 -9.75 3.62 6.03
CA ARG A 88 -10.29 4.86 5.48
C ARG A 88 -11.78 4.90 5.76
N VAL A 89 -12.25 5.95 6.43
CA VAL A 89 -13.66 6.13 6.77
C VAL A 89 -14.19 7.45 6.23
N LYS A 90 -15.49 7.49 5.98
CA LYS A 90 -16.16 8.71 5.55
C LYS A 90 -16.50 9.59 6.75
N GLY A 91 -16.27 10.89 6.59
CA GLY A 91 -16.54 11.91 7.59
C GLY A 91 -15.28 12.36 8.32
N ILE A 92 -15.40 13.53 8.93
CA ILE A 92 -14.41 14.19 9.78
C ILE A 92 -15.07 14.61 11.10
N GLY A 93 -14.28 14.90 12.12
CA GLY A 93 -14.72 15.49 13.37
C GLY A 93 -14.45 14.62 14.61
N GLU A 94 -14.61 15.25 15.77
CA GLU A 94 -14.25 14.70 17.08
C GLU A 94 -14.94 13.37 17.40
N ASP A 95 -16.20 13.18 16.97
CA ASP A 95 -16.94 11.93 17.23
C ASP A 95 -16.25 10.73 16.58
N ILE A 96 -15.81 10.85 15.32
CA ILE A 96 -15.12 9.76 14.61
C ILE A 96 -13.76 9.50 15.25
N GLN A 97 -13.04 10.56 15.61
CA GLN A 97 -11.75 10.44 16.27
C GLN A 97 -11.88 9.70 17.61
N LEU A 98 -12.88 10.05 18.42
CA LEU A 98 -13.14 9.40 19.69
C LEU A 98 -13.44 7.91 19.50
N GLN A 99 -14.32 7.56 18.55
CA GLN A 99 -14.64 6.16 18.26
C GLN A 99 -13.42 5.37 17.77
N ALA A 100 -12.55 5.98 16.95
CA ALA A 100 -11.31 5.37 16.49
C ALA A 100 -10.32 5.13 17.65
N ILE A 101 -10.15 6.10 18.55
CA ILE A 101 -9.31 5.96 19.74
C ILE A 101 -9.83 4.83 20.64
N GLU A 102 -11.13 4.81 20.92
CA GLU A 102 -11.76 3.76 21.73
C GLU A 102 -11.61 2.37 21.11
N ALA A 103 -11.59 2.29 19.78
CA ALA A 103 -11.39 1.06 19.03
C ALA A 103 -9.94 0.54 19.06
N GLY A 104 -8.96 1.39 19.36
CA GLY A 104 -7.53 1.06 19.39
C GLY A 104 -6.72 1.64 18.24
N ALA A 105 -7.12 2.79 17.70
CA ALA A 105 -6.30 3.54 16.75
C ALA A 105 -4.95 3.94 17.37
N GLU A 106 -3.88 3.77 16.61
CA GLU A 106 -2.55 4.30 16.92
C GLU A 106 -2.39 5.75 16.45
N ASP A 107 -3.01 6.09 15.32
CA ASP A 107 -2.93 7.42 14.73
C ASP A 107 -4.17 7.72 13.88
N ILE A 108 -4.52 8.99 13.73
CA ILE A 108 -5.73 9.44 13.04
C ILE A 108 -5.42 10.73 12.27
N PHE A 109 -5.70 10.72 10.97
CA PHE A 109 -5.52 11.88 10.10
C PHE A 109 -6.82 12.19 9.38
N GLU A 110 -7.26 13.43 9.46
CA GLU A 110 -8.38 13.91 8.66
C GLU A 110 -7.88 14.40 7.31
N GLU A 111 -8.65 14.13 6.26
CA GLU A 111 -8.45 14.66 4.92
C GLU A 111 -9.65 15.59 4.60
N PRO A 112 -9.60 16.89 4.97
CA PRO A 112 -10.74 17.79 4.82
C PRO A 112 -11.20 18.00 3.38
N GLU A 113 -10.29 17.82 2.42
CA GLU A 113 -10.57 17.96 0.98
C GLU A 113 -11.50 16.87 0.45
N THR A 114 -11.32 15.64 0.93
CA THR A 114 -12.13 14.46 0.57
C THR A 114 -13.30 14.26 1.54
N GLY A 115 -13.21 14.87 2.74
CA GLY A 115 -14.16 14.65 3.82
C GLY A 115 -14.03 13.27 4.45
N GLU A 116 -12.80 12.74 4.49
CA GLU A 116 -12.48 11.40 4.96
C GLU A 116 -11.55 11.46 6.18
N THR A 117 -11.51 10.36 6.93
CA THR A 117 -10.56 10.16 8.02
C THR A 117 -9.79 8.86 7.79
N VAL A 118 -8.47 8.91 7.91
CA VAL A 118 -7.58 7.75 7.85
C VAL A 118 -7.18 7.37 9.27
N VAL A 119 -7.54 6.15 9.67
CA VAL A 119 -7.25 5.57 10.97
C VAL A 119 -6.17 4.51 10.83
N TYR A 120 -5.08 4.67 11.57
CA TYR A 120 -3.98 3.72 11.64
C TYR A 120 -4.12 2.85 12.89
N SER A 121 -3.80 1.57 12.77
CA SER A 121 -3.75 0.63 13.90
C SER A 121 -2.53 -0.28 13.81
N ALA A 122 -2.25 -1.00 14.88
CA ALA A 122 -1.36 -2.16 14.81
C ALA A 122 -1.90 -3.15 13.75
N ALA A 123 -0.99 -3.80 13.00
CA ALA A 123 -1.37 -4.72 11.92
C ALA A 123 -2.26 -5.89 12.39
N ASN A 124 -2.03 -6.40 13.61
CA ASN A 124 -2.83 -7.47 14.18
C ASN A 124 -4.19 -7.00 14.73
N GLU A 125 -4.44 -5.69 14.82
CA GLU A 125 -5.69 -5.13 15.34
C GLU A 125 -6.62 -4.57 14.25
N LEU A 126 -6.20 -4.57 12.97
CA LEU A 126 -6.99 -4.02 11.85
C LEU A 126 -8.47 -4.44 11.88
N ALA A 127 -8.73 -5.75 12.01
CA ALA A 127 -10.10 -6.27 12.00
C ALA A 127 -10.92 -5.77 13.21
N LYS A 128 -10.31 -5.72 14.40
CA LYS A 128 -10.93 -5.24 15.63
C LYS A 128 -11.31 -3.76 15.50
N VAL A 129 -10.37 -2.91 15.04
CA VAL A 129 -10.62 -1.47 14.90
C VAL A 129 -11.70 -1.19 13.86
N ARG A 130 -11.61 -1.85 12.69
CA ARG A 130 -12.60 -1.73 11.63
C ARG A 130 -14.00 -2.14 12.09
N ASP A 131 -14.11 -3.29 12.77
CA ASP A 131 -15.41 -3.81 13.20
C ASP A 131 -16.05 -2.92 14.29
N ALA A 132 -15.23 -2.33 15.17
CA ALA A 132 -15.69 -1.36 16.16
C ALA A 132 -16.20 -0.06 15.51
N LEU A 133 -15.47 0.50 14.55
CA LEU A 133 -15.91 1.68 13.78
C LEU A 133 -17.24 1.42 13.06
N LYS A 134 -17.36 0.24 12.44
CA LYS A 134 -18.60 -0.16 11.78
C LYS A 134 -19.77 -0.32 12.76
N ALA A 135 -19.53 -0.84 13.97
CA ALA A 135 -20.54 -0.94 15.02
C ALA A 135 -20.97 0.44 15.54
N ALA A 136 -20.07 1.42 15.53
CA ALA A 136 -20.36 2.82 15.80
C ALA A 136 -21.05 3.56 14.63
N SER A 137 -21.46 2.83 13.59
CA SER A 137 -22.08 3.40 12.37
C SER A 137 -21.19 4.37 11.59
N VAL A 138 -19.86 4.26 11.76
CA VAL A 138 -18.89 4.96 10.92
C VAL A 138 -18.76 4.19 9.60
N GLU A 139 -19.00 4.89 8.49
CA GLU A 139 -18.95 4.28 7.14
C GLU A 139 -17.49 4.03 6.74
N THR A 140 -17.07 2.76 6.77
CA THR A 140 -15.76 2.34 6.27
C THR A 140 -15.75 2.31 4.74
N ILE A 141 -14.82 3.04 4.14
CA ILE A 141 -14.56 3.09 2.70
C ILE A 141 -13.62 1.94 2.32
N ASP A 142 -12.49 1.81 3.02
CA ASP A 142 -11.52 0.73 2.81
C ASP A 142 -10.81 0.36 4.12
N ALA A 143 -10.27 -0.86 4.18
CA ALA A 143 -9.49 -1.34 5.31
C ALA A 143 -8.47 -2.38 4.84
N GLU A 144 -7.18 -2.06 4.96
CA GLU A 144 -6.10 -2.93 4.48
C GLU A 144 -4.88 -2.95 5.39
N LEU A 145 -4.03 -3.96 5.19
CA LEU A 145 -2.68 -3.99 5.75
C LEU A 145 -1.73 -3.41 4.73
N THR A 146 -0.95 -2.42 5.14
CA THR A 146 -0.01 -1.74 4.25
C THR A 146 1.26 -1.33 5.01
N TYR A 147 2.33 -1.04 4.28
CA TYR A 147 3.57 -0.52 4.84
C TYR A 147 3.52 0.99 4.84
N VAL A 148 3.38 1.57 6.03
CA VAL A 148 3.30 3.02 6.23
C VAL A 148 4.69 3.56 6.50
N PRO A 149 5.15 4.62 5.80
CA PRO A 149 6.45 5.21 6.05
C PRO A 149 6.53 5.82 7.45
N ASN A 150 7.65 5.63 8.13
CA ASN A 150 7.90 6.21 9.45
C ASN A 150 8.21 7.71 9.37
N ASN A 151 8.74 8.17 8.23
CA ASN A 151 9.01 9.57 7.91
C ASN A 151 8.83 9.78 6.40
N SER A 152 8.33 10.94 5.99
CA SER A 152 8.25 11.33 4.58
C SER A 152 9.53 12.02 4.09
N VAL A 153 9.74 11.98 2.77
CA VAL A 153 10.77 12.69 2.03
C VAL A 153 10.06 13.67 1.09
N GLU A 154 10.27 14.95 1.32
CA GLU A 154 9.68 15.99 0.48
C GLU A 154 10.33 16.02 -0.91
N VAL A 155 9.50 16.10 -1.95
CA VAL A 155 9.92 16.22 -3.35
C VAL A 155 9.32 17.51 -3.93
N ASP A 156 10.17 18.54 -4.01
CA ASP A 156 9.83 19.89 -4.45
C ASP A 156 10.21 20.17 -5.91
N ASP A 157 11.21 19.47 -6.43
CA ASP A 157 11.64 19.57 -7.82
C ASP A 157 10.65 18.86 -8.78
N PRO A 158 10.02 19.58 -9.74
CA PRO A 158 9.03 19.00 -10.64
C PRO A 158 9.58 17.89 -11.54
N GLU A 159 10.86 17.96 -11.93
CA GLU A 159 11.45 16.91 -12.75
C GLU A 159 11.62 15.61 -11.94
N THR A 160 12.03 15.74 -10.68
CA THR A 160 12.16 14.62 -9.73
C THR A 160 10.80 14.02 -9.42
N ALA A 161 9.79 14.84 -9.10
CA ALA A 161 8.42 14.39 -8.85
C ALA A 161 7.88 13.58 -10.04
N ARG A 162 8.04 14.08 -11.26
CA ARG A 162 7.63 13.37 -12.48
C ARG A 162 8.34 12.03 -12.67
N LYS A 163 9.65 11.95 -12.40
CA LYS A 163 10.38 10.68 -12.50
C LYS A 163 9.95 9.68 -11.42
N VAL A 164 9.65 10.15 -10.22
CA VAL A 164 9.12 9.31 -9.13
C VAL A 164 7.76 8.75 -9.54
N VAL A 165 6.83 9.58 -10.02
CA VAL A 165 5.50 9.09 -10.48
C VAL A 165 5.64 8.09 -11.62
N ASN A 166 6.45 8.39 -12.65
CA ASN A 166 6.70 7.45 -13.74
C ASN A 166 7.31 6.12 -13.27
N LEU A 167 8.13 6.15 -12.21
CA LEU A 167 8.67 4.92 -11.61
C LEU A 167 7.56 4.12 -10.93
N MET A 168 6.69 4.77 -10.15
CA MET A 168 5.57 4.11 -9.48
C MET A 168 4.63 3.46 -10.50
N ASP A 169 4.21 4.22 -11.53
CA ASP A 169 3.35 3.71 -12.60
C ASP A 169 4.00 2.49 -13.29
N ALA A 170 5.29 2.57 -13.62
CA ALA A 170 6.01 1.47 -14.26
C ALA A 170 6.18 0.23 -13.37
N LEU A 171 6.12 0.37 -12.03
CA LEU A 171 6.13 -0.75 -11.10
C LEU A 171 4.73 -1.35 -10.94
N GLU A 172 3.70 -0.51 -10.85
CA GLU A 172 2.29 -0.93 -10.73
C GLU A 172 1.79 -1.62 -12.01
N ASP A 173 2.35 -1.29 -13.18
CA ASP A 173 2.06 -1.94 -14.46
C ASP A 173 2.64 -3.36 -14.59
N LEU A 174 3.48 -3.82 -13.66
CA LEU A 174 4.05 -5.16 -13.70
C LEU A 174 3.06 -6.20 -13.15
N ASP A 175 2.74 -7.21 -13.96
CA ASP A 175 1.76 -8.26 -13.62
C ASP A 175 2.03 -8.98 -12.28
N ASP A 176 3.30 -9.16 -11.93
CA ASP A 176 3.72 -9.85 -10.71
C ASP A 176 3.71 -8.92 -9.47
N VAL A 177 3.64 -7.60 -9.64
CA VAL A 177 3.61 -6.62 -8.54
C VAL A 177 2.19 -6.51 -7.99
N THR A 178 2.06 -6.61 -6.67
CA THR A 178 0.76 -6.54 -5.99
C THR A 178 0.56 -5.20 -5.30
N ASN A 179 1.61 -4.66 -4.69
CA ASN A 179 1.57 -3.39 -3.96
C ASN A 179 2.93 -2.70 -4.03
N THR A 180 2.91 -1.36 -4.06
CA THR A 180 4.08 -0.52 -3.92
C THR A 180 3.89 0.44 -2.75
N HIS A 181 4.93 0.63 -1.95
CA HIS A 181 4.92 1.53 -0.79
C HIS A 181 6.07 2.49 -0.90
N THR A 182 5.81 3.75 -0.60
CA THR A 182 6.80 4.81 -0.74
C THR A 182 6.66 5.84 0.36
N ASN A 183 7.72 6.62 0.56
CA ASN A 183 7.76 7.66 1.58
C ASN A 183 7.84 9.07 0.99
N PHE A 184 7.61 9.27 -0.31
CA PHE A 184 7.66 10.62 -0.85
C PHE A 184 6.39 11.41 -0.52
N GLU A 185 6.55 12.73 -0.46
CA GLU A 185 5.46 13.70 -0.38
C GLU A 185 5.75 14.79 -1.42
N ILE A 186 4.87 14.95 -2.41
CA ILE A 186 5.05 15.95 -3.47
C ILE A 186 4.47 17.27 -2.95
N THR A 187 5.29 18.31 -2.90
CA THR A 187 4.87 19.62 -2.42
C THR A 187 3.71 20.18 -3.26
N GLU A 188 2.71 20.76 -2.59
CA GLU A 188 1.57 21.39 -3.27
C GLU A 188 2.02 22.42 -4.32
N GLY A 189 1.47 22.31 -5.53
CA GLY A 189 1.78 23.22 -6.64
C GLY A 189 2.87 22.71 -7.60
N VAL A 190 3.57 21.62 -7.26
CA VAL A 190 4.44 20.91 -8.20
C VAL A 190 3.59 20.18 -9.23
N LYS A 191 3.74 20.53 -10.52
CA LYS A 191 3.04 19.86 -11.62
C LYS A 191 3.86 18.66 -12.10
N VAL A 192 3.32 17.46 -11.91
CA VAL A 192 3.85 16.18 -12.41
C VAL A 192 3.39 15.94 -13.84
#